data_AF-A0A525IWU4-F1
#
_entry.id   AF-A0A525IWU4-F1
#
_cell.length_a   1.000
_cell.length_b   1.000
_cell.length_c   1.000
_cell.angle_alpha   90.00
_cell.angle_beta   90.00
_cell.angle_gamma   90.00
#
_symmetry.space_group_name_H-M   'P 1'
#
loop_
_entity.id
_entity.type
_entity.pdbx_description
1 polymer ?
#
loop_
_entity_poly.entity_id
_entity_poly.type
_entity_poly.pdbx_seq_one_letter_code
_entity_poly.pdbx_strand_id
1 'polypeptide(L)'
;MAAVQLHLRAENHAASVSSALRLNRFNGDVDNPGLLTPYDRIAGGPVMPLSGEAVALAGSGIVFNNTYDAGVTDQVRTSIITAENYLQAHFTDTVTVNVAFNYDPGGANDVANNIFNVYPISYNQLVAALTTHATTADDRLAVAGLPATDPSNGAGFEIVSGEAQALGILPPSGVIDDTVTINSLQPWTFGSDLVGAVEHELSEGVFGRIQELGLQPGGQFAPFDLFRFDSTGARDYTGGSDNYYSFFGVDGAHLDGILHNSISSAGVNDGSDLGDWDYTVEDAFGYGGGGDHTSISAVDLQVLDVLGFTPSGAPPGSGPDDYADSFTDTTHPFGQLSVGAPLAGMLQAIGDHDWFKVQLNAGTDYVINITGQDGGGGTLDDPVLTLHDASGAQIAQNDDADLRTLDSRLVVHPGASGTFYVEVNSYGDLTSGSFTVSVQAGVSVSTPGDDVMVSPAGGGTLMGGAGNDTITADSSLTAQTYLRGEDGDDVIYGGSGFDDINGNKGNDTIDGGPGGNDWLVGGQGDDL
;
A
#
# COMPACT_ATOMS: atom_id res chain seq x y z
N MET A 1 13.60 28.64 61.71
CA MET A 1 14.25 29.72 60.91
C MET A 1 14.47 29.12 59.54
N ALA A 2 13.54 29.26 58.60
CA ALA A 2 13.22 30.43 57.77
C ALA A 2 13.96 30.38 56.44
N ALA A 3 13.20 30.20 55.35
CA ALA A 3 13.39 30.68 53.97
C ALA A 3 12.79 29.65 52.98
N VAL A 4 12.02 29.95 51.94
CA VAL A 4 11.37 31.16 51.42
C VAL A 4 10.27 30.62 50.49
N GLN A 5 9.03 31.10 50.62
CA GLN A 5 7.99 30.98 49.60
C GLN A 5 8.18 32.11 48.58
N LEU A 6 7.96 31.86 47.29
CA LEU A 6 7.50 32.89 46.37
C LEU A 6 6.54 32.33 45.32
N HIS A 7 5.31 32.86 45.38
CA HIS A 7 4.23 32.83 44.40
C HIS A 7 4.61 33.57 43.10
N LEU A 8 3.96 33.22 41.98
CA LEU A 8 3.49 34.10 40.88
C LEU A 8 2.61 33.22 39.96
N ARG A 9 1.28 33.22 40.07
CA ARG A 9 0.26 34.06 39.39
C ARG A 9 0.45 34.27 37.88
N ALA A 10 -0.55 33.75 37.16
CA ALA A 10 -0.87 33.96 35.75
C ALA A 10 -1.22 35.41 35.42
N GLU A 11 -1.05 35.79 34.15
CA GLU A 11 -1.95 36.71 33.43
C GLU A 11 -1.76 36.60 31.90
N ASN A 12 -2.89 36.59 31.19
CA ASN A 12 -3.09 36.55 29.74
C ASN A 12 -2.79 37.90 29.05
N HIS A 13 -2.61 37.82 27.71
CA HIS A 13 -3.13 38.71 26.63
C HIS A 13 -2.09 39.26 25.62
N ALA A 14 -2.17 38.70 24.40
CA ALA A 14 -2.50 39.33 23.10
C ALA A 14 -1.71 40.52 22.51
N ALA A 15 -1.47 40.35 21.18
CA ALA A 15 -1.33 41.34 20.09
C ALA A 15 0.01 42.13 19.97
N SER A 16 0.53 42.55 18.81
CA SER A 16 0.34 42.28 17.37
C SER A 16 1.38 43.12 16.57
N VAL A 17 1.53 42.79 15.28
CA VAL A 17 2.02 43.58 14.11
C VAL A 17 3.50 44.04 13.93
N SER A 18 4.04 43.63 12.76
CA SER A 18 4.49 44.50 11.64
C SER A 18 6.01 44.66 11.32
N SER A 19 6.38 43.98 10.23
CA SER A 19 7.09 44.43 9.01
C SER A 19 8.58 44.85 8.99
N ALA A 20 9.33 44.26 8.03
CA ALA A 20 10.32 44.96 7.21
C ALA A 20 10.67 44.23 5.89
N LEU A 21 10.46 44.95 4.78
CA LEU A 21 10.90 44.77 3.38
C LEU A 21 12.43 44.51 3.22
N ARG A 22 12.86 43.79 2.16
CA ARG A 22 13.65 44.27 0.98
C ARG A 22 14.37 43.16 0.16
N LEU A 23 13.91 42.98 -1.08
CA LEU A 23 14.63 43.04 -2.38
C LEU A 23 16.08 42.52 -2.49
N ASN A 24 16.33 41.58 -3.43
CA ASN A 24 17.48 41.67 -4.36
C ASN A 24 17.25 40.93 -5.70
N ARG A 25 17.74 41.57 -6.77
CA ARG A 25 17.63 41.27 -8.21
C ARG A 25 18.91 40.57 -8.73
N PHE A 26 18.86 39.81 -9.84
CA PHE A 26 19.44 40.16 -11.17
C PHE A 26 19.67 38.97 -12.15
N ASN A 27 19.31 39.21 -13.43
CA ASN A 27 19.82 38.75 -14.77
C ASN A 27 20.32 37.31 -14.97
N GLY A 28 20.06 36.60 -16.08
CA GLY A 28 20.04 36.89 -17.55
C GLY A 28 20.57 35.58 -18.20
N ASP A 29 20.31 35.12 -19.43
CA ASP A 29 20.26 35.77 -20.75
C ASP A 29 19.75 34.73 -21.80
N VAL A 30 19.17 35.29 -22.87
CA VAL A 30 18.70 34.86 -24.22
C VAL A 30 18.94 33.49 -24.93
N ASP A 31 17.88 33.12 -25.67
CA ASP A 31 17.74 32.56 -27.04
C ASP A 31 18.11 31.11 -27.45
N ASN A 32 17.07 30.32 -27.76
CA ASN A 32 17.03 29.43 -28.94
C ASN A 32 15.59 29.28 -29.48
N PRO A 33 15.26 29.62 -30.74
CA PRO A 33 13.90 29.52 -31.27
C PRO A 33 13.67 28.19 -32.01
N GLY A 34 12.67 27.43 -31.54
CA GLY A 34 12.00 26.42 -32.36
C GLY A 34 12.21 24.97 -31.91
N LEU A 35 11.21 24.44 -31.21
CA LEU A 35 10.50 23.19 -31.48
C LEU A 35 9.43 23.03 -30.38
N LEU A 36 8.17 23.28 -30.73
CA LEU A 36 7.04 23.09 -29.82
C LEU A 36 6.76 21.59 -29.68
N THR A 37 6.93 21.04 -28.49
CA THR A 37 6.26 19.80 -28.06
C THR A 37 5.02 20.16 -27.23
N PRO A 38 3.99 19.28 -27.11
CA PRO A 38 2.74 19.62 -26.44
C PRO A 38 2.80 19.80 -24.91
N TYR A 39 3.98 20.00 -24.31
CA TYR A 39 4.21 19.95 -22.86
C TYR A 39 4.79 21.25 -22.28
N ASP A 40 4.50 22.41 -22.87
CA ASP A 40 4.75 23.70 -22.21
C ASP A 40 3.49 24.16 -21.45
N ARG A 41 3.39 23.78 -20.17
CA ARG A 41 2.48 24.43 -19.24
C ARG A 41 2.97 25.86 -18.96
N ILE A 42 2.02 26.76 -19.18
CA ILE A 42 1.96 28.17 -18.82
C ILE A 42 2.54 28.41 -17.42
N ALA A 43 3.79 28.87 -17.33
CA ALA A 43 4.29 29.53 -16.13
C ALA A 43 3.92 31.02 -16.20
N GLY A 44 2.99 31.46 -15.34
CA GLY A 44 2.82 32.88 -14.99
C GLY A 44 1.54 33.59 -15.44
N GLY A 45 0.49 32.88 -15.83
CA GLY A 45 -0.85 33.48 -15.91
C GLY A 45 -1.50 33.60 -14.51
N PRO A 46 -2.35 34.60 -14.24
CA PRO A 46 -3.15 34.60 -13.02
C PRO A 46 -4.01 33.33 -12.98
N VAL A 47 -3.74 32.44 -12.04
CA VAL A 47 -4.58 31.28 -11.76
C VAL A 47 -5.93 31.85 -11.31
N MET A 48 -6.96 31.66 -12.12
CA MET A 48 -8.31 31.99 -11.69
C MET A 48 -8.69 31.00 -10.59
N PRO A 49 -9.23 31.45 -9.45
CA PRO A 49 -9.56 30.54 -8.35
C PRO A 49 -10.55 29.48 -8.84
N LEU A 50 -10.25 28.23 -8.52
CA LEU A 50 -11.10 27.09 -8.84
C LEU A 50 -12.45 27.26 -8.13
N SER A 51 -13.54 26.99 -8.84
CA SER A 51 -14.85 26.90 -8.19
C SER A 51 -14.93 25.62 -7.38
N GLY A 52 -15.59 25.68 -6.22
CA GLY A 52 -15.95 24.46 -5.50
C GLY A 52 -16.82 23.53 -6.35
N GLU A 53 -16.76 22.23 -6.06
CA GLU A 53 -17.43 21.18 -6.81
C GLU A 53 -17.91 20.04 -5.92
N ALA A 54 -18.90 19.31 -6.39
CA ALA A 54 -19.32 18.06 -5.77
C ALA A 54 -18.76 16.88 -6.57
N VAL A 55 -17.97 16.04 -5.91
CA VAL A 55 -17.40 14.81 -6.47
C VAL A 55 -18.22 13.64 -5.93
N ALA A 56 -18.82 12.88 -6.86
CA ALA A 56 -19.69 11.77 -6.55
C ALA A 56 -19.53 10.67 -7.60
N LEU A 57 -19.26 9.45 -7.15
CA LEU A 57 -19.21 8.25 -7.97
C LEU A 57 -20.57 7.54 -7.92
N ALA A 58 -21.09 7.18 -9.09
CA ALA A 58 -22.37 6.51 -9.15
C ALA A 58 -22.32 5.14 -8.47
N GLY A 59 -23.13 4.96 -7.42
CA GLY A 59 -23.23 3.71 -6.68
C GLY A 59 -22.57 3.74 -5.30
N SER A 60 -21.66 4.68 -5.03
CA SER A 60 -21.01 4.80 -3.71
C SER A 60 -21.95 5.38 -2.66
N GLY A 61 -22.76 6.38 -3.02
CA GLY A 61 -23.56 7.14 -2.05
C GLY A 61 -22.75 8.18 -1.24
N ILE A 62 -21.42 8.11 -1.31
CA ILE A 62 -20.48 9.07 -0.71
C ILE A 62 -20.33 10.27 -1.65
N VAL A 63 -20.36 11.48 -1.09
CA VAL A 63 -20.24 12.74 -1.82
C VAL A 63 -19.27 13.67 -1.11
N PHE A 64 -18.24 14.12 -1.82
CA PHE A 64 -17.30 15.16 -1.37
C PHE A 64 -17.68 16.50 -1.98
N ASN A 65 -18.04 17.47 -1.13
CA ASN A 65 -18.30 18.85 -1.54
C ASN A 65 -17.04 19.69 -1.29
N ASN A 66 -16.25 19.86 -2.34
CA ASN A 66 -14.93 20.43 -2.25
C ASN A 66 -14.93 21.94 -2.39
N THR A 67 -14.07 22.57 -1.60
CA THR A 67 -13.65 23.95 -1.78
C THR A 67 -12.14 24.02 -1.89
N TYR A 68 -11.64 24.93 -2.72
CA TYR A 68 -10.23 25.04 -3.04
C TYR A 68 -9.75 26.44 -2.71
N ASP A 69 -8.57 26.55 -2.10
CA ASP A 69 -7.88 27.82 -1.98
C ASP A 69 -7.34 28.31 -3.35
N ALA A 70 -6.65 29.45 -3.34
CA ALA A 70 -6.08 30.01 -4.57
C ALA A 70 -4.78 29.33 -5.04
N GLY A 71 -4.15 28.51 -4.19
CA GLY A 71 -2.93 27.76 -4.46
C GLY A 71 -3.19 26.43 -5.18
N VAL A 72 -4.36 25.81 -4.95
CA VAL A 72 -4.74 24.56 -5.62
C VAL A 72 -4.86 24.80 -7.13
N THR A 73 -4.03 24.10 -7.90
CA THR A 73 -4.04 24.12 -9.36
C THR A 73 -4.90 22.99 -9.93
N ASP A 74 -5.22 23.01 -11.22
CA ASP A 74 -5.91 21.91 -11.89
C ASP A 74 -5.21 20.54 -11.72
N GLN A 75 -3.88 20.53 -11.59
CA GLN A 75 -3.11 19.29 -11.41
C GLN A 75 -3.27 18.72 -10.00
N VAL A 76 -3.22 19.59 -8.98
CA VAL A 76 -3.48 19.23 -7.58
C VAL A 76 -4.94 18.76 -7.45
N ARG A 77 -5.89 19.54 -7.98
CA ARG A 77 -7.32 19.18 -8.05
C ARG A 77 -7.56 17.81 -8.70
N THR A 78 -6.86 17.49 -9.77
CA THR A 78 -7.00 16.18 -10.44
C THR A 78 -6.56 15.04 -9.52
N SER A 79 -5.47 15.21 -8.77
CA SER A 79 -4.98 14.20 -7.82
C SER A 79 -5.96 14.01 -6.66
N ILE A 80 -6.49 15.12 -6.12
CA ILE A 80 -7.55 15.09 -5.09
C ILE A 80 -8.76 14.27 -5.57
N ILE A 81 -9.28 14.58 -6.77
CA ILE A 81 -10.44 13.87 -7.32
C ILE A 81 -10.13 12.39 -7.57
N THR A 82 -8.89 12.04 -7.92
CA THR A 82 -8.47 10.64 -8.08
C THR A 82 -8.54 9.90 -6.74
N ALA A 83 -7.96 10.46 -5.68
CA ALA A 83 -8.03 9.91 -4.31
C ALA A 83 -9.49 9.73 -3.83
N GLU A 84 -10.33 10.75 -4.03
CA GLU A 84 -11.74 10.69 -3.67
C GLU A 84 -12.49 9.61 -4.45
N ASN A 85 -12.22 9.45 -5.75
CA ASN A 85 -12.86 8.41 -6.56
C ASN A 85 -12.38 7.01 -6.17
N TYR A 86 -11.12 6.86 -5.75
CA TYR A 86 -10.62 5.61 -5.19
C TYR A 86 -11.44 5.22 -3.96
N LEU A 87 -11.50 6.07 -2.94
CA LEU A 87 -12.29 5.81 -1.72
C LEU A 87 -13.77 5.53 -2.03
N GLN A 88 -14.38 6.29 -2.94
CA GLN A 88 -15.77 6.05 -3.36
C GLN A 88 -15.98 4.74 -4.11
N ALA A 89 -14.96 4.25 -4.84
CA ALA A 89 -15.07 2.97 -5.54
C ALA A 89 -15.11 1.79 -4.56
N HIS A 90 -14.53 1.96 -3.37
CA HIS A 90 -14.40 0.91 -2.37
C HIS A 90 -15.57 0.82 -1.38
N PHE A 91 -16.39 1.87 -1.22
CA PHE A 91 -17.44 1.90 -0.19
C PHE A 91 -18.83 2.32 -0.71
N THR A 92 -19.88 1.91 0.01
CA THR A 92 -21.29 2.07 -0.33
C THR A 92 -22.11 2.63 0.84
N ASP A 93 -21.85 3.88 1.20
CA ASP A 93 -22.42 4.53 2.37
C ASP A 93 -23.11 5.84 2.01
N THR A 94 -24.16 6.20 2.75
CA THR A 94 -24.82 7.51 2.56
C THR A 94 -24.09 8.58 3.34
N VAL A 95 -23.01 9.09 2.77
CA VAL A 95 -22.14 10.12 3.38
C VAL A 95 -22.08 11.34 2.49
N THR A 96 -22.16 12.53 3.09
CA THR A 96 -21.93 13.80 2.39
C THR A 96 -21.12 14.70 3.29
N VAL A 97 -19.87 14.96 2.88
CA VAL A 97 -18.91 15.78 3.63
C VAL A 97 -18.48 16.99 2.81
N ASN A 98 -18.14 18.08 3.48
CA ASN A 98 -17.57 19.27 2.87
C ASN A 98 -16.09 19.35 3.22
N VAL A 99 -15.22 19.27 2.22
CA VAL A 99 -13.77 19.26 2.41
C VAL A 99 -13.16 20.54 1.83
N ALA A 100 -12.29 21.18 2.59
CA ALA A 100 -11.52 22.33 2.15
C ALA A 100 -10.09 21.92 1.84
N PHE A 101 -9.62 22.18 0.63
CA PHE A 101 -8.26 21.87 0.20
C PHE A 101 -7.43 23.14 0.06
N ASN A 102 -6.30 23.16 0.74
CA ASN A 102 -5.29 24.21 0.66
C ASN A 102 -4.01 23.68 0.01
N TYR A 103 -3.28 24.54 -0.70
CA TYR A 103 -1.96 24.24 -1.25
C TYR A 103 -0.97 25.34 -0.85
N ASP A 104 -0.30 25.13 0.28
CA ASP A 104 0.56 26.10 0.97
C ASP A 104 1.83 25.39 1.46
N PRO A 105 2.98 26.06 1.69
CA PRO A 105 4.21 25.49 2.25
C PRO A 105 4.14 24.58 3.49
N GLY A 106 2.98 24.38 4.09
CA GLY A 106 2.79 23.48 5.24
C GLY A 106 3.69 23.81 6.45
N GLY A 107 3.72 22.88 7.40
CA GLY A 107 4.83 22.74 8.34
C GLY A 107 6.07 22.20 7.60
N ALA A 108 7.27 22.54 8.07
CA ALA A 108 8.51 22.31 7.31
C ALA A 108 8.86 20.83 7.03
N ASN A 109 8.16 19.86 7.62
CA ASN A 109 8.48 18.43 7.55
C ASN A 109 7.33 17.54 7.05
N ASP A 110 6.12 18.08 6.87
CA ASP A 110 4.94 17.25 6.59
C ASP A 110 4.70 17.15 5.08
N VAL A 111 4.13 16.03 4.62
CA VAL A 111 3.80 15.81 3.20
C VAL A 111 2.42 16.38 2.88
N ALA A 112 1.44 16.08 3.72
CA ALA A 112 0.19 16.82 3.88
C ALA A 112 -0.14 16.90 5.38
N ASN A 113 -1.20 17.63 5.73
CA ASN A 113 -1.85 17.52 7.04
C ASN A 113 -3.32 17.95 6.92
N ASN A 114 -4.11 17.64 7.94
CA ASN A 114 -5.52 17.97 7.98
C ASN A 114 -5.93 18.65 9.31
N ILE A 115 -7.13 19.25 9.30
CA ILE A 115 -7.81 19.75 10.49
C ILE A 115 -9.30 19.46 10.31
N PHE A 116 -9.81 18.54 11.11
CA PHE A 116 -11.19 18.08 11.04
C PHE A 116 -11.94 18.27 12.36
N ASN A 117 -13.26 18.16 12.29
CA ASN A 117 -14.12 18.20 13.47
C ASN A 117 -14.40 16.80 13.99
N VAL A 118 -14.28 16.64 15.31
CA VAL A 118 -14.66 15.43 16.04
C VAL A 118 -15.88 15.68 16.92
N TYR A 119 -16.67 14.62 17.14
CA TYR A 119 -17.89 14.66 17.92
C TYR A 119 -17.82 13.66 19.07
N PRO A 120 -18.19 14.06 20.30
CA PRO A 120 -18.17 13.14 21.43
C PRO A 120 -19.32 12.14 21.35
N ILE A 121 -19.01 10.86 21.55
CA ILE A 121 -19.96 9.76 21.62
C ILE A 121 -19.64 8.85 22.81
N SER A 122 -20.67 8.34 23.51
CA SER A 122 -20.42 7.36 24.58
C SER A 122 -20.12 5.98 24.01
N TYR A 123 -19.34 5.17 24.74
CA TYR A 123 -19.04 3.78 24.34
C TYR A 123 -20.29 2.97 23.98
N ASN A 124 -21.35 3.07 24.79
CA ASN A 124 -22.60 2.35 24.52
C ASN A 124 -23.31 2.80 23.24
N GLN A 125 -23.20 4.08 22.87
CA GLN A 125 -23.77 4.58 21.61
C GLN A 125 -22.94 4.11 20.42
N LEU A 126 -21.60 4.14 20.53
CA LEU A 126 -20.69 3.66 19.49
C LEU A 126 -20.90 2.16 19.24
N VAL A 127 -20.87 1.33 20.29
CA VAL A 127 -21.12 -0.12 20.20
C VAL A 127 -22.48 -0.40 19.56
N ALA A 128 -23.53 0.32 19.93
CA ALA A 128 -24.85 0.12 19.35
C ALA A 128 -24.90 0.49 17.86
N ALA A 129 -24.18 1.54 17.46
CA ALA A 129 -24.08 1.96 16.07
C ALA A 129 -23.31 0.92 15.23
N LEU A 130 -22.11 0.52 15.66
CA LEU A 130 -21.31 -0.53 15.01
C LEU A 130 -22.10 -1.85 14.91
N THR A 131 -22.78 -2.26 15.98
CA THR A 131 -23.62 -3.48 15.97
C THR A 131 -24.78 -3.38 14.97
N THR A 132 -25.36 -2.18 14.80
CA THR A 132 -26.46 -1.97 13.87
C THR A 132 -25.97 -1.92 12.42
N HIS A 133 -24.77 -1.37 12.21
CA HIS A 133 -24.11 -1.32 10.92
C HIS A 133 -23.72 -2.72 10.45
N ALA A 134 -22.97 -3.47 11.25
CA ALA A 134 -22.27 -4.72 10.94
C ALA A 134 -22.80 -5.50 9.71
N THR A 135 -22.26 -5.18 8.53
CA THR A 135 -22.65 -5.71 7.23
C THR A 135 -21.74 -6.85 6.77
N THR A 136 -20.44 -6.78 7.05
CA THR A 136 -19.42 -7.76 6.61
C THR A 136 -19.12 -8.83 7.66
N ALA A 137 -18.28 -9.82 7.32
CA ALA A 137 -17.84 -10.82 8.30
C ALA A 137 -16.96 -10.18 9.37
N ASP A 138 -16.05 -9.32 8.94
CA ASP A 138 -15.08 -8.59 9.77
C ASP A 138 -15.82 -7.67 10.75
N ASP A 139 -16.79 -6.90 10.26
CA ASP A 139 -17.77 -6.15 11.08
C ASP A 139 -18.34 -6.99 12.24
N ARG A 140 -18.81 -8.21 11.92
CA ARG A 140 -19.46 -9.09 12.90
C ARG A 140 -18.45 -9.66 13.90
N LEU A 141 -17.24 -9.98 13.46
CA LEU A 141 -16.14 -10.42 14.33
C LEU A 141 -15.69 -9.30 15.26
N ALA A 142 -15.42 -8.12 14.69
CA ALA A 142 -15.09 -6.88 15.37
C ALA A 142 -16.10 -6.54 16.47
N VAL A 143 -17.38 -6.46 16.12
CA VAL A 143 -18.45 -6.18 17.09
C VAL A 143 -18.54 -7.25 18.17
N ALA A 144 -18.37 -8.53 17.82
CA ALA A 144 -18.39 -9.62 18.80
C ALA A 144 -17.20 -9.57 19.77
N GLY A 145 -16.06 -9.05 19.32
CA GLY A 145 -14.82 -8.87 20.08
C GLY A 145 -14.76 -7.57 20.90
N LEU A 146 -15.78 -6.71 20.85
CA LEU A 146 -15.81 -5.45 21.61
C LEU A 146 -15.86 -5.69 23.13
N PRO A 147 -15.15 -4.89 23.96
CA PRO A 147 -15.13 -5.05 25.41
C PRO A 147 -16.53 -4.97 26.04
N ALA A 148 -16.83 -5.86 27.00
CA ALA A 148 -18.09 -5.77 27.73
C ALA A 148 -18.20 -4.52 28.63
N THR A 149 -17.07 -3.85 28.90
CA THR A 149 -16.96 -2.64 29.72
C THR A 149 -16.24 -1.55 28.95
N ASP A 150 -16.72 -0.32 29.09
CA ASP A 150 -16.14 0.87 28.46
C ASP A 150 -14.64 1.03 28.79
N PRO A 151 -13.73 0.86 27.81
CA PRO A 151 -12.29 0.95 28.04
C PRO A 151 -11.83 2.39 28.32
N SER A 152 -12.59 3.40 27.89
CA SER A 152 -12.31 4.82 28.16
C SER A 152 -12.63 5.23 29.61
N ASN A 153 -13.18 4.33 30.43
CA ASN A 153 -13.64 4.60 31.79
C ASN A 153 -14.67 5.76 31.87
N GLY A 154 -15.50 5.90 30.83
CA GLY A 154 -16.55 6.93 30.76
C GLY A 154 -16.09 8.27 30.19
N ALA A 155 -14.84 8.39 29.70
CA ALA A 155 -14.40 9.55 28.95
C ALA A 155 -15.10 9.66 27.58
N GLY A 156 -15.47 8.52 26.99
CA GLY A 156 -16.14 8.44 25.70
C GLY A 156 -15.15 8.43 24.54
N PHE A 157 -15.70 8.60 23.35
CA PHE A 157 -14.99 8.51 22.09
C PHE A 157 -15.19 9.78 21.24
N GLU A 158 -14.21 10.11 20.41
CA GLU A 158 -14.24 11.18 19.43
C GLU A 158 -14.38 10.56 18.03
N ILE A 159 -15.50 10.86 17.37
CA ILE A 159 -15.84 10.32 16.05
C ILE A 159 -15.86 11.44 15.01
N VAL A 160 -15.32 11.21 13.82
CA VAL A 160 -15.32 12.21 12.73
C VAL A 160 -16.67 12.26 12.01
N SER A 161 -16.92 13.35 11.27
CA SER A 161 -18.19 13.59 10.58
C SER A 161 -18.61 12.49 9.61
N GLY A 162 -17.68 11.97 8.79
CA GLY A 162 -18.01 10.98 7.75
C GLY A 162 -18.34 9.63 8.35
N GLU A 163 -17.51 9.13 9.26
CA GLU A 163 -17.76 7.90 10.05
C GLU A 163 -19.10 7.99 10.81
N ALA A 164 -19.38 9.11 11.47
CA ALA A 164 -20.65 9.32 12.17
C ALA A 164 -21.87 9.31 11.22
N GLN A 165 -21.71 9.72 9.96
CA GLN A 165 -22.76 9.63 8.95
C GLN A 165 -22.95 8.20 8.47
N ALA A 166 -21.87 7.47 8.18
CA ALA A 166 -21.90 6.08 7.74
C ALA A 166 -22.59 5.18 8.78
N LEU A 167 -22.27 5.39 10.06
CA LEU A 167 -22.91 4.72 11.20
C LEU A 167 -24.33 5.23 11.53
N GLY A 168 -24.86 6.23 10.81
CA GLY A 168 -26.19 6.78 11.02
C GLY A 168 -26.36 7.55 12.34
N ILE A 169 -25.27 7.99 12.96
CA ILE A 169 -25.22 8.72 14.22
C ILE A 169 -25.56 10.20 13.99
N LEU A 170 -24.94 10.81 12.98
CA LEU A 170 -25.13 12.22 12.62
C LEU A 170 -25.61 12.36 11.17
N PRO A 171 -26.48 13.33 10.85
CA PRO A 171 -26.75 13.71 9.48
C PRO A 171 -25.63 14.62 8.94
N PRO A 172 -25.55 14.83 7.60
CA PRO A 172 -24.68 15.84 7.00
C PRO A 172 -24.85 17.22 7.65
N SER A 173 -23.74 17.85 8.01
CA SER A 173 -23.69 19.06 8.84
C SER A 173 -23.80 20.37 8.04
N GLY A 174 -23.32 20.36 6.78
CA GLY A 174 -23.24 21.53 5.91
C GLY A 174 -22.13 22.53 6.30
N VAL A 175 -21.29 22.19 7.29
CA VAL A 175 -20.06 22.94 7.62
C VAL A 175 -18.86 22.20 7.01
N ILE A 176 -17.67 22.83 7.01
CA ILE A 176 -16.43 22.15 6.62
C ILE A 176 -16.18 21.04 7.64
N ASP A 177 -16.18 19.79 7.17
CA ASP A 177 -15.98 18.59 7.96
C ASP A 177 -14.48 18.32 8.13
N ASP A 178 -13.70 18.57 7.08
CA ASP A 178 -12.24 18.43 7.05
C ASP A 178 -11.57 19.54 6.22
N THR A 179 -10.37 19.95 6.63
CA THR A 179 -9.50 20.90 5.91
C THR A 179 -8.14 20.26 5.68
N VAL A 180 -7.91 19.77 4.46
CA VAL A 180 -6.63 19.17 4.03
C VAL A 180 -5.70 20.26 3.48
N THR A 181 -4.49 20.36 4.01
CA THR A 181 -3.43 21.25 3.53
C THR A 181 -2.29 20.43 2.93
N ILE A 182 -2.17 20.51 1.61
CA ILE A 182 -1.12 19.83 0.85
C ILE A 182 0.14 20.70 0.87
N ASN A 183 1.28 20.13 1.24
CA ASN A 183 2.52 20.88 1.35
C ASN A 183 3.08 21.23 -0.05
N SER A 184 3.01 22.50 -0.40
CA SER A 184 3.49 23.00 -1.70
C SER A 184 5.01 23.01 -1.88
N LEU A 185 5.79 22.75 -0.82
CA LEU A 185 7.25 22.65 -0.88
C LEU A 185 7.73 21.24 -1.25
N GLN A 186 6.86 20.23 -1.20
CA GLN A 186 7.23 18.86 -1.57
C GLN A 186 7.42 18.74 -3.09
N PRO A 187 8.40 17.94 -3.55
CA PRO A 187 8.69 17.75 -4.97
C PRO A 187 7.72 16.75 -5.61
N TRP A 188 6.43 17.06 -5.60
CA TRP A 188 5.38 16.19 -6.15
C TRP A 188 5.68 15.80 -7.60
N THR A 189 5.67 14.50 -7.86
CA THR A 189 5.62 13.92 -9.20
C THR A 189 4.20 14.00 -9.78
N PHE A 190 3.20 14.19 -8.92
CA PHE A 190 1.76 14.28 -9.20
C PHE A 190 1.22 12.99 -9.84
N GLY A 191 0.14 12.46 -9.30
CA GLY A 191 -0.28 11.09 -9.60
C GLY A 191 -0.31 10.31 -8.29
N SER A 192 0.31 9.13 -8.25
CA SER A 192 0.32 8.22 -7.09
C SER A 192 0.76 8.90 -5.79
N ASP A 193 1.86 9.66 -5.79
CA ASP A 193 2.42 10.25 -4.56
C ASP A 193 1.48 11.25 -3.85
N LEU A 194 0.90 12.20 -4.59
CA LEU A 194 -0.08 13.14 -4.05
C LEU A 194 -1.44 12.47 -3.80
N VAL A 195 -1.80 11.44 -4.60
CA VAL A 195 -3.02 10.67 -4.37
C VAL A 195 -2.95 9.98 -3.02
N GLY A 196 -1.88 9.23 -2.74
CA GLY A 196 -1.67 8.56 -1.45
C GLY A 196 -1.70 9.53 -0.27
N ALA A 197 -1.03 10.67 -0.39
CA ALA A 197 -1.09 11.71 0.64
C ALA A 197 -2.52 12.22 0.85
N VAL A 198 -3.31 12.47 -0.19
CA VAL A 198 -4.70 12.91 -0.01
C VAL A 198 -5.59 11.78 0.53
N GLU A 199 -5.36 10.54 0.13
CA GLU A 199 -6.09 9.38 0.66
C GLU A 199 -5.83 9.19 2.16
N HIS A 200 -4.57 9.35 2.61
CA HIS A 200 -4.20 9.35 4.01
C HIS A 200 -5.05 10.36 4.79
N GLU A 201 -4.97 11.63 4.41
CA GLU A 201 -5.61 12.74 5.12
C GLU A 201 -7.13 12.61 5.16
N LEU A 202 -7.74 12.16 4.05
CA LEU A 202 -9.18 11.92 4.01
C LEU A 202 -9.58 10.73 4.87
N SER A 203 -8.79 9.67 4.92
CA SER A 203 -9.10 8.49 5.75
C SER A 203 -9.23 8.88 7.24
N GLU A 204 -8.43 9.83 7.70
CA GLU A 204 -8.47 10.33 9.06
C GLU A 204 -9.67 11.26 9.24
N GLY A 205 -9.68 12.38 8.52
CA GLY A 205 -10.62 13.47 8.74
C GLY A 205 -12.05 13.19 8.29
N VAL A 206 -12.25 12.21 7.41
CA VAL A 206 -13.56 11.78 6.92
C VAL A 206 -13.91 10.37 7.37
N PHE A 207 -12.98 9.42 7.27
CA PHE A 207 -13.28 7.99 7.51
C PHE A 207 -12.95 7.49 8.91
N GLY A 208 -12.36 8.33 9.77
CA GLY A 208 -12.23 8.06 11.20
C GLY A 208 -11.07 7.16 11.56
N ARG A 209 -10.13 6.96 10.63
CA ARG A 209 -8.88 6.24 10.89
C ARG A 209 -7.90 7.08 11.71
N ILE A 210 -8.32 7.47 12.90
CA ILE A 210 -7.54 8.25 13.85
C ILE A 210 -7.39 7.45 15.14
N GLN A 211 -6.27 7.61 15.84
CA GLN A 211 -6.10 7.06 17.20
C GLN A 211 -5.84 8.18 18.20
N GLU A 212 -6.37 8.02 19.41
CA GLU A 212 -6.19 9.01 20.47
C GLU A 212 -5.61 8.37 21.74
N LEU A 213 -5.91 7.10 22.00
CA LEU A 213 -5.40 6.32 23.13
C LEU A 213 -5.58 7.02 24.49
N GLY A 214 -6.61 7.88 24.64
CA GLY A 214 -6.81 8.66 25.86
C GLY A 214 -5.84 9.82 26.06
N LEU A 215 -5.02 10.16 25.06
CA LEU A 215 -4.02 11.23 25.14
C LEU A 215 -4.60 12.61 24.79
N GLN A 216 -5.74 12.66 24.10
CA GLN A 216 -6.40 13.92 23.79
C GLN A 216 -6.94 14.63 25.04
N PRO A 217 -7.12 15.97 24.98
CA PRO A 217 -7.67 16.74 26.08
C PRO A 217 -9.06 16.26 26.54
N GLY A 218 -9.06 15.51 27.65
CA GLY A 218 -10.27 14.95 28.27
C GLY A 218 -10.24 13.43 28.42
N GLY A 219 -9.21 12.77 27.88
CA GLY A 219 -9.01 11.32 28.00
C GLY A 219 -9.86 10.49 27.05
N GLN A 220 -10.35 11.08 25.96
CA GLN A 220 -11.18 10.43 24.94
C GLN A 220 -10.33 9.49 24.06
N PHE A 221 -11.04 8.55 23.45
CA PHE A 221 -10.49 7.55 22.54
C PHE A 221 -11.10 7.77 21.15
N ALA A 222 -10.45 7.31 20.10
CA ALA A 222 -11.08 7.17 18.79
C ALA A 222 -11.66 5.76 18.62
N PRO A 223 -12.68 5.56 17.76
CA PRO A 223 -13.21 4.23 17.45
C PRO A 223 -12.13 3.23 17.06
N PHE A 224 -11.10 3.65 16.31
CA PHE A 224 -10.00 2.79 15.89
C PHE A 224 -9.15 2.25 17.05
N ASP A 225 -9.11 2.94 18.20
CA ASP A 225 -8.43 2.44 19.41
C ASP A 225 -9.05 1.11 19.92
N LEU A 226 -10.29 0.79 19.53
CA LEU A 226 -10.95 -0.47 19.84
C LEU A 226 -10.44 -1.65 18.99
N PHE A 227 -9.53 -1.44 18.06
CA PHE A 227 -9.03 -2.50 17.17
C PHE A 227 -7.51 -2.62 17.20
N ARG A 228 -6.88 -2.10 18.27
CA ARG A 228 -5.46 -2.27 18.56
C ARG A 228 -5.21 -3.49 19.46
N PHE A 229 -4.30 -4.36 19.03
CA PHE A 229 -3.95 -5.61 19.72
C PHE A 229 -2.44 -5.80 19.83
N ASP A 230 -2.01 -6.57 20.83
CA ASP A 230 -0.65 -7.10 20.91
C ASP A 230 -0.53 -8.43 20.14
N SER A 231 0.70 -8.92 19.98
CA SER A 231 0.97 -10.20 19.28
C SER A 231 0.39 -11.44 19.96
N THR A 232 -0.19 -11.32 21.15
CA THR A 232 -0.90 -12.42 21.83
C THR A 232 -2.41 -12.39 21.57
N GLY A 233 -2.91 -11.38 20.85
CA GLY A 233 -4.33 -11.17 20.63
C GLY A 233 -5.04 -10.42 21.77
N ALA A 234 -4.29 -9.86 22.72
CA ALA A 234 -4.87 -9.03 23.77
C ALA A 234 -4.96 -7.59 23.30
N ARG A 235 -5.99 -6.87 23.77
CA ARG A 235 -6.19 -5.46 23.41
C ARG A 235 -5.08 -4.61 24.01
N ASP A 236 -4.46 -3.78 23.17
CA ASP A 236 -3.38 -2.88 23.57
C ASP A 236 -3.84 -1.42 23.48
N TYR A 237 -4.05 -0.80 24.65
CA TYR A 237 -4.41 0.62 24.77
C TYR A 237 -3.23 1.50 25.17
N THR A 238 -2.02 0.95 25.10
CA THR A 238 -0.80 1.60 25.62
C THR A 238 0.00 2.29 24.53
N GLY A 239 -0.35 2.09 23.25
CA GLY A 239 0.35 2.69 22.12
C GLY A 239 1.79 2.23 21.98
N GLY A 240 2.11 1.01 22.43
CA GLY A 240 3.48 0.49 22.48
C GLY A 240 4.33 0.95 23.66
N SER A 241 3.78 1.70 24.62
CA SER A 241 4.53 2.15 25.81
C SER A 241 4.92 1.00 26.75
N ASP A 242 4.37 -0.20 26.54
CA ASP A 242 4.77 -1.44 27.20
C ASP A 242 5.96 -2.15 26.52
N ASN A 243 6.46 -1.62 25.40
CA ASN A 243 7.50 -2.17 24.52
C ASN A 243 7.10 -3.43 23.75
N TYR A 244 5.80 -3.68 23.55
CA TYR A 244 5.32 -4.69 22.63
C TYR A 244 4.88 -4.06 21.31
N TYR A 245 4.98 -4.83 20.22
CA TYR A 245 4.39 -4.43 18.95
C TYR A 245 2.88 -4.38 19.08
N SER A 246 2.28 -3.40 18.42
CA SER A 246 0.84 -3.30 18.28
C SER A 246 0.45 -3.57 16.83
N PHE A 247 -0.72 -4.15 16.67
CA PHE A 247 -1.29 -4.54 15.39
C PHE A 247 -2.69 -3.99 15.30
N PHE A 248 -3.15 -3.71 14.08
CA PHE A 248 -4.58 -3.70 13.86
C PHE A 248 -5.10 -5.16 13.92
N GLY A 249 -6.36 -5.33 14.25
CA GLY A 249 -7.02 -6.62 14.14
C GLY A 249 -8.53 -6.49 14.18
N VAL A 250 -9.22 -7.32 13.40
CA VAL A 250 -10.69 -7.40 13.46
C VAL A 250 -11.12 -8.13 14.74
N ASP A 251 -10.29 -9.01 15.31
CA ASP A 251 -10.42 -9.48 16.68
C ASP A 251 -9.04 -9.90 17.23
N GLY A 252 -9.01 -10.58 18.39
CA GLY A 252 -7.75 -11.04 18.99
C GLY A 252 -7.14 -12.29 18.34
N ALA A 253 -7.73 -12.83 17.28
CA ALA A 253 -7.22 -13.98 16.53
C ALA A 253 -6.83 -13.63 15.09
N HIS A 254 -7.39 -12.54 14.55
CA HIS A 254 -7.13 -12.03 13.20
C HIS A 254 -6.48 -10.67 13.35
N LEU A 255 -5.14 -10.68 13.40
CA LEU A 255 -4.30 -9.50 13.46
C LEU A 255 -3.82 -9.20 12.04
N ASP A 256 -3.75 -7.93 11.67
CA ASP A 256 -3.32 -7.46 10.35
C ASP A 256 -2.63 -6.10 10.52
N GLY A 257 -1.52 -5.86 9.81
CA GLY A 257 -0.80 -4.57 9.81
C GLY A 257 -0.12 -4.21 11.14
N ILE A 258 1.18 -3.92 11.09
CA ILE A 258 1.95 -3.50 12.27
C ILE A 258 1.75 -1.99 12.46
N LEU A 259 1.18 -1.58 13.59
CA LEU A 259 1.01 -0.17 13.92
C LEU A 259 2.30 0.42 14.50
N HIS A 260 2.60 1.66 14.11
CA HIS A 260 3.66 2.44 14.71
C HIS A 260 3.36 2.67 16.20
N ASN A 261 4.42 2.54 16.98
CA ASN A 261 4.40 2.74 18.42
C ASN A 261 4.88 4.15 18.73
N SER A 262 4.07 5.14 18.38
CA SER A 262 4.42 6.57 18.54
C SER A 262 4.57 6.96 20.03
N ILE A 263 4.09 6.13 20.98
CA ILE A 263 4.22 6.38 22.42
C ILE A 263 5.35 5.54 23.04
N SER A 264 6.43 6.22 23.42
CA SER A 264 7.53 5.58 24.15
C SER A 264 7.11 5.02 25.52
N SER A 265 7.93 4.15 26.11
CA SER A 265 7.72 3.61 27.47
C SER A 265 7.74 4.65 28.60
N ALA A 266 8.09 5.90 28.30
CA ALA A 266 7.94 7.04 29.20
C ALA A 266 6.61 7.79 29.04
N GLY A 267 5.72 7.34 28.14
CA GLY A 267 4.45 7.99 27.81
C GLY A 267 4.61 9.26 26.95
N VAL A 268 5.70 9.36 26.20
CA VAL A 268 5.99 10.53 25.33
C VAL A 268 5.72 10.14 23.88
N ASN A 269 4.87 10.94 23.21
CA ASN A 269 4.66 10.87 21.76
C ASN A 269 5.93 11.36 21.03
N ASP A 270 6.44 10.58 20.09
CA ASP A 270 7.59 10.92 19.25
C ASP A 270 7.30 12.00 18.19
N GLY A 271 6.02 12.31 17.97
CA GLY A 271 5.54 13.34 17.07
C GLY A 271 5.05 12.83 15.72
N SER A 272 5.06 11.51 15.49
CA SER A 272 4.34 10.87 14.38
C SER A 272 2.85 10.70 14.72
N ASP A 273 2.05 10.47 13.68
CA ASP A 273 0.63 10.26 13.85
C ASP A 273 0.36 8.92 14.56
N LEU A 274 -0.72 8.91 15.34
CA LEU A 274 -1.14 7.74 16.10
C LEU A 274 -2.04 6.90 15.20
N GLY A 275 -1.64 5.67 14.93
CA GLY A 275 -2.41 4.76 14.06
C GLY A 275 -1.81 4.57 12.67
N ASP A 276 -0.69 5.23 12.39
CA ASP A 276 0.17 4.93 11.24
C ASP A 276 0.75 3.52 11.34
N TRP A 277 1.19 2.99 10.20
CA TRP A 277 1.93 1.74 10.18
C TRP A 277 3.37 1.94 10.64
N ASP A 278 3.98 0.89 11.18
CA ASP A 278 5.41 0.88 11.46
C ASP A 278 6.19 1.15 10.17
N TYR A 279 7.33 1.81 10.27
CA TYR A 279 8.12 2.37 9.16
C TYR A 279 8.66 1.32 8.17
N THR A 280 8.35 0.05 8.36
CA THR A 280 8.70 -1.05 7.47
C THR A 280 7.67 -1.29 6.36
N VAL A 281 6.50 -0.65 6.42
CA VAL A 281 5.41 -0.84 5.43
C VAL A 281 5.43 0.29 4.40
N GLU A 282 5.53 -0.04 3.11
CA GLU A 282 5.41 0.92 2.01
C GLU A 282 3.92 1.18 1.70
N ASP A 283 3.30 2.09 2.46
CA ASP A 283 1.88 2.43 2.35
C ASP A 283 1.65 3.95 2.51
N ALA A 284 0.44 4.44 2.21
CA ALA A 284 0.01 5.82 2.44
C ALA A 284 0.15 6.26 3.91
N PHE A 285 0.20 5.31 4.86
CA PHE A 285 0.41 5.54 6.30
C PHE A 285 1.80 5.12 6.77
N GLY A 286 2.72 4.85 5.83
CA GLY A 286 4.14 4.59 6.08
C GLY A 286 5.01 5.83 5.80
N TYR A 287 6.32 5.64 5.58
CA TYR A 287 7.25 6.73 5.21
C TYR A 287 7.04 7.13 3.74
N GLY A 288 5.89 7.68 3.38
CA GLY A 288 5.66 8.24 2.05
C GLY A 288 6.34 9.61 1.93
N GLY A 289 7.42 9.72 1.15
CA GLY A 289 8.01 10.99 0.72
C GLY A 289 7.57 11.41 -0.67
N GLY A 290 7.89 12.65 -1.08
CA GLY A 290 7.65 13.09 -2.46
C GLY A 290 8.43 12.21 -3.45
N GLY A 291 7.70 11.41 -4.25
CA GLY A 291 8.26 10.42 -5.18
C GLY A 291 7.96 8.95 -4.82
N ASP A 292 7.39 8.68 -3.64
CA ASP A 292 6.96 7.33 -3.23
C ASP A 292 5.51 7.11 -3.68
N HIS A 293 5.24 5.95 -4.28
CA HIS A 293 4.00 5.68 -5.03
C HIS A 293 2.96 4.90 -4.21
N THR A 294 2.91 5.14 -2.91
CA THR A 294 2.06 4.35 -2.01
C THR A 294 0.63 4.89 -1.98
N SER A 295 -0.34 3.97 -1.94
CA SER A 295 -1.78 4.24 -1.85
C SER A 295 -2.35 3.37 -0.74
N ILE A 296 -3.56 3.68 -0.26
CA ILE A 296 -4.17 2.92 0.84
C ILE A 296 -4.15 1.41 0.55
N SER A 297 -3.72 0.64 1.54
CA SER A 297 -3.58 -0.81 1.49
C SER A 297 -4.90 -1.57 1.64
N ALA A 298 -4.90 -2.88 1.44
CA ALA A 298 -6.06 -3.71 1.75
C ALA A 298 -6.41 -3.71 3.25
N VAL A 299 -5.39 -3.65 4.11
CA VAL A 299 -5.58 -3.57 5.56
C VAL A 299 -6.27 -2.25 5.93
N ASP A 300 -5.92 -1.16 5.27
CA ASP A 300 -6.57 0.14 5.46
C ASP A 300 -8.07 0.06 5.14
N LEU A 301 -8.42 -0.55 4.01
CA LEU A 301 -9.81 -0.75 3.62
C LEU A 301 -10.57 -1.62 4.64
N GLN A 302 -9.90 -2.61 5.22
CA GLN A 302 -10.46 -3.44 6.30
C GLN A 302 -10.65 -2.65 7.59
N VAL A 303 -9.73 -1.75 7.93
CA VAL A 303 -9.89 -0.80 9.05
C VAL A 303 -11.15 0.04 8.81
N LEU A 304 -11.30 0.64 7.63
CA LEU A 304 -12.46 1.48 7.32
C LEU A 304 -13.77 0.68 7.33
N ASP A 305 -13.75 -0.59 6.91
CA ASP A 305 -14.89 -1.51 7.05
C ASP A 305 -15.33 -1.61 8.51
N VAL A 306 -14.43 -2.02 9.42
CA VAL A 306 -14.77 -2.20 10.83
C VAL A 306 -15.09 -0.91 11.58
N LEU A 307 -14.67 0.25 11.06
CA LEU A 307 -15.07 1.57 11.56
C LEU A 307 -16.48 1.97 11.14
N GLY A 308 -17.04 1.32 10.11
CA GLY A 308 -18.45 1.47 9.75
C GLY A 308 -18.71 1.94 8.32
N PHE A 309 -17.79 1.67 7.39
CA PHE A 309 -18.02 1.91 5.97
C PHE A 309 -18.27 0.60 5.22
N THR A 310 -19.40 0.47 4.55
CA THR A 310 -19.79 -0.78 3.87
C THR A 310 -19.01 -0.97 2.55
N PRO A 311 -18.16 -2.01 2.41
CA PRO A 311 -17.43 -2.23 1.17
C PRO A 311 -18.34 -2.48 -0.05
N SER A 312 -17.98 -1.94 -1.20
CA SER A 312 -18.75 -2.04 -2.46
C SER A 312 -18.71 -3.44 -3.10
N GLY A 313 -17.86 -4.33 -2.58
CA GLY A 313 -17.69 -5.74 -2.93
C GLY A 313 -17.38 -6.58 -1.68
N ALA A 314 -17.07 -7.88 -1.85
CA ALA A 314 -16.53 -8.64 -0.73
C ALA A 314 -15.15 -8.06 -0.34
N PRO A 315 -14.86 -7.77 0.94
CA PRO A 315 -13.53 -7.32 1.36
C PRO A 315 -12.47 -8.33 0.90
N PRO A 316 -11.28 -7.88 0.48
CA PRO A 316 -10.11 -8.75 0.45
C PRO A 316 -9.96 -9.38 1.85
N GLY A 317 -10.01 -10.71 1.97
CA GLY A 317 -9.61 -11.45 3.18
C GLY A 317 -10.75 -11.98 4.03
N SER A 318 -11.99 -11.57 3.77
CA SER A 318 -13.15 -11.91 4.62
C SER A 318 -13.77 -13.30 4.40
N GLY A 319 -13.03 -14.23 3.80
CA GLY A 319 -13.48 -15.60 3.52
C GLY A 319 -13.03 -16.59 4.61
N PRO A 320 -13.77 -17.71 4.85
CA PRO A 320 -13.18 -18.83 5.56
C PRO A 320 -11.97 -19.36 4.77
N ASP A 321 -10.95 -19.81 5.50
CA ASP A 321 -9.78 -20.49 4.95
C ASP A 321 -10.18 -21.49 3.85
N ASP A 322 -9.56 -21.35 2.68
CA ASP A 322 -9.93 -22.05 1.46
C ASP A 322 -8.94 -23.14 1.03
N TYR A 323 -7.67 -23.08 1.47
CA TYR A 323 -6.65 -24.08 1.15
C TYR A 323 -5.91 -24.62 2.38
N ALA A 324 -5.15 -25.68 2.17
CA ALA A 324 -4.49 -26.38 3.26
C ALA A 324 -3.21 -25.66 3.71
N ASP A 325 -3.09 -25.36 5.01
CA ASP A 325 -1.90 -24.75 5.66
C ASP A 325 -0.62 -25.58 5.58
N SER A 326 -0.75 -26.88 5.33
CA SER A 326 0.40 -27.78 5.33
C SER A 326 0.11 -29.05 4.55
N PHE A 327 1.17 -29.78 4.19
CA PHE A 327 1.06 -31.11 3.59
C PHE A 327 0.21 -32.10 4.40
N THR A 328 0.13 -31.91 5.73
CA THR A 328 -0.64 -32.78 6.63
C THR A 328 -1.98 -32.21 7.04
N ASP A 329 -2.30 -30.98 6.63
CA ASP A 329 -3.62 -30.45 6.88
C ASP A 329 -4.67 -31.24 6.07
N THR A 330 -5.77 -31.55 6.76
CA THR A 330 -6.90 -32.30 6.21
C THR A 330 -8.21 -31.54 6.41
N THR A 331 -8.16 -30.34 6.96
CA THR A 331 -9.31 -29.48 7.19
C THR A 331 -9.72 -28.76 5.91
N HIS A 332 -8.74 -28.41 5.06
CA HIS A 332 -8.96 -27.80 3.75
C HIS A 332 -8.35 -28.63 2.60
N PRO A 333 -8.82 -28.44 1.36
CA PRO A 333 -8.23 -29.07 0.19
C PRO A 333 -6.96 -28.35 -0.25
N PHE A 334 -6.04 -29.06 -0.90
CA PHE A 334 -5.01 -28.39 -1.69
C PHE A 334 -5.62 -27.68 -2.91
N GLY A 335 -5.12 -26.49 -3.22
CA GLY A 335 -5.40 -25.83 -4.49
C GLY A 335 -4.80 -26.59 -5.68
N GLN A 336 -5.15 -26.21 -6.91
CA GLN A 336 -4.67 -26.88 -8.13
C GLN A 336 -4.14 -25.88 -9.14
N LEU A 337 -2.83 -25.91 -9.37
CA LEU A 337 -2.18 -25.11 -10.40
C LEU A 337 -2.09 -25.88 -11.71
N SER A 338 -2.20 -25.13 -12.81
CA SER A 338 -1.98 -25.61 -14.17
C SER A 338 -0.89 -24.80 -14.82
N VAL A 339 0.06 -25.49 -15.46
CA VAL A 339 1.13 -24.85 -16.23
C VAL A 339 0.51 -23.99 -17.34
N GLY A 340 0.89 -22.72 -17.38
CA GLY A 340 0.44 -21.72 -18.35
C GLY A 340 -0.88 -21.02 -17.99
N ALA A 341 -1.46 -21.28 -16.82
CA ALA A 341 -2.67 -20.61 -16.34
C ALA A 341 -2.43 -20.01 -14.94
N PRO A 342 -2.34 -18.68 -14.81
CA PRO A 342 -2.24 -18.03 -13.50
C PRO A 342 -3.52 -18.27 -12.70
N LEU A 343 -3.38 -18.33 -11.38
CA LEU A 343 -4.46 -18.51 -10.41
C LEU A 343 -4.37 -17.39 -9.38
N ALA A 344 -5.47 -16.66 -9.19
CA ALA A 344 -5.59 -15.74 -8.07
C ALA A 344 -5.93 -16.54 -6.79
N GLY A 345 -5.29 -16.18 -5.69
CA GLY A 345 -5.48 -16.73 -4.35
C GLY A 345 -5.50 -15.63 -3.30
N MET A 346 -5.67 -16.01 -2.04
CA MET A 346 -5.66 -15.06 -0.93
C MET A 346 -5.29 -15.75 0.36
N LEU A 347 -4.33 -15.18 1.10
CA LEU A 347 -4.12 -15.51 2.50
C LEU A 347 -5.17 -14.76 3.33
N GLN A 348 -6.02 -15.48 4.04
CA GLN A 348 -7.14 -14.93 4.81
C GLN A 348 -6.74 -14.41 6.20
N ALA A 349 -5.55 -14.77 6.70
CA ALA A 349 -5.03 -14.26 7.97
C ALA A 349 -3.50 -14.24 8.00
N ILE A 350 -2.92 -13.47 8.93
CA ILE A 350 -1.49 -13.58 9.27
C ILE A 350 -1.18 -15.02 9.70
N GLY A 351 -0.13 -15.61 9.10
CA GLY A 351 0.29 -16.99 9.33
C GLY A 351 -0.56 -18.05 8.67
N ASP A 352 -1.39 -17.65 7.71
CA ASP A 352 -2.04 -18.53 6.75
C ASP A 352 -1.06 -18.97 5.65
N HIS A 353 -1.17 -20.23 5.20
CA HIS A 353 -0.34 -20.82 4.17
C HIS A 353 -1.20 -21.55 3.12
N ASP A 354 -1.19 -21.09 1.88
CA ASP A 354 -1.94 -21.76 0.81
C ASP A 354 -1.08 -22.80 0.08
N TRP A 355 -1.44 -24.09 0.20
CA TRP A 355 -0.78 -25.16 -0.55
C TRP A 355 -1.51 -25.58 -1.83
N PHE A 356 -0.80 -25.48 -2.96
CA PHE A 356 -1.29 -25.84 -4.28
C PHE A 356 -0.54 -27.03 -4.90
N LYS A 357 -1.28 -27.97 -5.50
CA LYS A 357 -0.73 -29.06 -6.32
C LYS A 357 -0.39 -28.60 -7.72
N VAL A 358 0.77 -29.00 -8.22
CA VAL A 358 1.16 -28.82 -9.63
C VAL A 358 1.79 -30.09 -10.19
N GLN A 359 1.51 -30.39 -11.46
CA GLN A 359 2.12 -31.51 -12.19
C GLN A 359 3.29 -31.01 -13.03
N LEU A 360 4.51 -31.42 -12.68
CA LEU A 360 5.73 -31.05 -13.40
C LEU A 360 6.36 -32.27 -14.07
N ASN A 361 7.12 -32.03 -15.14
CA ASN A 361 7.80 -33.07 -15.92
C ASN A 361 9.32 -33.00 -15.75
N ALA A 362 9.96 -34.16 -15.61
CA ALA A 362 11.41 -34.26 -15.60
C ALA A 362 12.02 -33.69 -16.88
N GLY A 363 13.12 -32.95 -16.74
CA GLY A 363 13.85 -32.37 -17.87
C GLY A 363 13.10 -31.27 -18.62
N THR A 364 12.08 -30.68 -18.00
CA THR A 364 11.45 -29.42 -18.43
C THR A 364 11.72 -28.39 -17.36
N ASP A 365 12.16 -27.21 -17.78
CA ASP A 365 12.45 -26.10 -16.88
C ASP A 365 11.18 -25.27 -16.70
N TYR A 366 10.94 -24.88 -15.46
CA TYR A 366 9.76 -24.13 -15.05
C TYR A 366 10.14 -22.88 -14.28
N VAL A 367 9.34 -21.82 -14.44
CA VAL A 367 9.34 -20.66 -13.56
C VAL A 367 8.03 -20.63 -12.82
N ILE A 368 8.09 -20.47 -11.51
CA ILE A 368 6.94 -20.29 -10.64
C ILE A 368 7.06 -18.89 -10.04
N ASN A 369 6.01 -18.08 -10.18
CA ASN A 369 5.95 -16.76 -9.55
C ASN A 369 4.76 -16.68 -8.60
N ILE A 370 4.92 -15.95 -7.50
CA ILE A 370 3.83 -15.36 -6.74
C ILE A 370 3.96 -13.86 -6.93
N THR A 371 2.89 -13.23 -7.40
CA THR A 371 2.81 -11.79 -7.62
C THR A 371 1.82 -11.22 -6.62
N GLY A 372 2.33 -10.44 -5.68
CA GLY A 372 1.62 -9.72 -4.63
C GLY A 372 1.37 -8.27 -5.03
N GLN A 373 1.57 -7.35 -4.07
CA GLN A 373 1.33 -5.92 -4.21
C GLN A 373 2.24 -5.28 -5.26
N ASP A 374 3.55 -5.52 -5.19
CA ASP A 374 4.55 -4.86 -6.04
C ASP A 374 4.35 -5.12 -7.53
N GLY A 375 4.09 -6.37 -7.91
CA GLY A 375 3.81 -6.72 -9.30
C GLY A 375 2.35 -6.55 -9.71
N GLY A 376 1.48 -6.02 -8.84
CA GLY A 376 0.06 -5.78 -9.10
C GLY A 376 -0.76 -7.07 -9.28
N GLY A 377 -0.28 -8.19 -8.74
CA GLY A 377 -0.93 -9.49 -8.78
C GLY A 377 -1.90 -9.73 -7.61
N GLY A 378 -1.91 -8.84 -6.63
CA GLY A 378 -2.82 -8.84 -5.50
C GLY A 378 -2.47 -7.76 -4.49
N THR A 379 -2.73 -8.02 -3.22
CA THR A 379 -2.54 -7.11 -2.09
C THR A 379 -1.63 -7.72 -1.01
N LEU A 380 -1.07 -8.90 -1.25
CA LEU A 380 -0.09 -9.54 -0.38
C LEU A 380 1.24 -8.79 -0.52
N ASP A 381 1.72 -8.24 0.59
CA ASP A 381 2.86 -7.31 0.63
C ASP A 381 4.17 -7.99 0.25
N ASP A 382 4.56 -9.01 1.02
CA ASP A 382 5.85 -9.70 0.89
C ASP A 382 5.61 -11.22 0.81
N PRO A 383 5.25 -11.76 -0.37
CA PRO A 383 5.03 -13.18 -0.55
C PRO A 383 6.29 -14.03 -0.34
N VAL A 384 6.09 -15.27 0.06
CA VAL A 384 7.14 -16.30 0.11
C VAL A 384 6.68 -17.50 -0.70
N LEU A 385 7.56 -17.96 -1.61
CA LEU A 385 7.31 -19.11 -2.46
C LEU A 385 8.16 -20.29 -2.03
N THR A 386 7.51 -21.37 -1.60
CA THR A 386 8.19 -22.62 -1.26
C THR A 386 7.73 -23.76 -2.18
N LEU A 387 8.69 -24.50 -2.77
CA LEU A 387 8.40 -25.69 -3.56
C LEU A 387 8.71 -26.96 -2.76
N HIS A 388 7.77 -27.90 -2.76
CA HIS A 388 7.90 -29.20 -2.09
C HIS A 388 7.75 -30.38 -3.06
N ASP A 389 8.40 -31.48 -2.70
CA ASP A 389 8.28 -32.75 -3.40
C ASP A 389 6.97 -33.49 -3.09
N ALA A 390 6.78 -34.65 -3.73
CA ALA A 390 5.57 -35.47 -3.55
C ALA A 390 5.36 -36.00 -2.11
N SER A 391 6.37 -35.92 -1.24
CA SER A 391 6.30 -36.30 0.17
C SER A 391 6.09 -35.12 1.12
N GLY A 392 5.99 -33.89 0.59
CA GLY A 392 5.87 -32.65 1.35
C GLY A 392 7.22 -32.08 1.79
N ALA A 393 8.35 -32.65 1.38
CA ALA A 393 9.66 -32.14 1.74
C ALA A 393 10.02 -30.93 0.88
N GLN A 394 10.48 -29.85 1.51
CA GLN A 394 10.94 -28.63 0.83
C GLN A 394 12.14 -28.93 -0.09
N ILE A 395 12.05 -28.44 -1.32
CA ILE A 395 13.08 -28.52 -2.36
C ILE A 395 13.81 -27.19 -2.47
N ALA A 396 13.06 -26.10 -2.53
CA ALA A 396 13.55 -24.75 -2.74
C ALA A 396 12.56 -23.74 -2.16
N GLN A 397 13.06 -22.56 -1.82
CA GLN A 397 12.28 -21.42 -1.35
C GLN A 397 12.91 -20.14 -1.88
N ASN A 398 12.08 -19.15 -2.17
CA ASN A 398 12.52 -17.79 -2.45
C ASN A 398 11.39 -16.83 -2.06
N ASP A 399 11.75 -15.74 -1.40
CA ASP A 399 10.87 -14.64 -0.98
C ASP A 399 10.93 -13.50 -2.00
N ASP A 400 12.13 -13.07 -2.41
CA ASP A 400 12.27 -11.96 -3.37
C ASP A 400 12.66 -12.44 -4.78
N ALA A 401 11.88 -12.05 -5.80
CA ALA A 401 12.14 -12.38 -7.19
C ALA A 401 13.32 -11.60 -7.76
N ASP A 402 13.52 -10.37 -7.29
CA ASP A 402 14.70 -9.54 -7.51
C ASP A 402 14.78 -8.41 -6.46
N LEU A 403 15.78 -7.52 -6.55
CA LEU A 403 16.02 -6.49 -5.53
C LEU A 403 15.02 -5.29 -5.56
N ARG A 404 14.04 -5.29 -6.46
CA ARG A 404 13.08 -4.18 -6.64
C ARG A 404 11.62 -4.60 -6.45
N THR A 405 11.37 -5.88 -6.15
CA THR A 405 10.04 -6.40 -5.87
C THR A 405 10.14 -7.44 -4.77
N LEU A 406 9.19 -7.38 -3.83
CA LEU A 406 8.97 -8.41 -2.82
C LEU A 406 8.15 -9.60 -3.39
N ASP A 407 7.71 -9.53 -4.66
CA ASP A 407 7.14 -10.69 -5.34
C ASP A 407 8.13 -11.86 -5.34
N SER A 408 7.66 -13.11 -5.28
CA SER A 408 8.56 -14.27 -5.25
C SER A 408 8.70 -14.97 -6.60
N ARG A 409 9.91 -15.49 -6.89
CA ARG A 409 10.18 -16.31 -8.08
C ARG A 409 11.05 -17.52 -7.78
N LEU A 410 10.65 -18.70 -8.25
CA LEU A 410 11.52 -19.88 -8.30
C LEU A 410 11.68 -20.41 -9.72
N VAL A 411 12.92 -20.75 -10.04
CA VAL A 411 13.27 -21.53 -11.23
C VAL A 411 13.48 -22.98 -10.83
N VAL A 412 12.80 -23.89 -11.53
CA VAL A 412 12.69 -25.29 -11.13
C VAL A 412 13.08 -26.21 -12.28
N HIS A 413 13.99 -27.14 -11.98
CA HIS A 413 14.43 -28.22 -12.88
C HIS A 413 14.08 -29.58 -12.25
N PRO A 414 12.85 -30.10 -12.42
CA PRO A 414 12.44 -31.34 -11.78
C PRO A 414 13.31 -32.53 -12.22
N GLY A 415 13.89 -33.25 -11.25
CA GLY A 415 14.62 -34.49 -11.51
C GLY A 415 13.73 -35.70 -11.84
N ALA A 416 12.43 -35.60 -11.52
CA ALA A 416 11.42 -36.63 -11.77
C ALA A 416 10.07 -35.99 -12.14
N SER A 417 9.34 -36.60 -13.08
CA SER A 417 7.97 -36.19 -13.38
C SER A 417 7.05 -36.63 -12.24
N GLY A 418 6.18 -35.74 -11.78
CA GLY A 418 5.32 -36.04 -10.63
C GLY A 418 4.53 -34.84 -10.14
N THR A 419 3.76 -35.10 -9.09
CA THR A 419 3.09 -34.04 -8.33
C THR A 419 4.11 -33.37 -7.43
N PHE A 420 4.13 -32.04 -7.48
CA PHE A 420 4.83 -31.15 -6.57
C PHE A 420 3.80 -30.26 -5.88
N TYR A 421 4.21 -29.61 -4.80
CA TYR A 421 3.38 -28.66 -4.07
C TYR A 421 4.06 -27.30 -4.04
N VAL A 422 3.30 -26.25 -4.35
CA VAL A 422 3.71 -24.86 -4.20
C VAL A 422 2.99 -24.35 -2.95
N GLU A 423 3.75 -23.90 -1.98
CA GLU A 423 3.28 -23.21 -0.79
C GLU A 423 3.45 -21.71 -1.02
N VAL A 424 2.39 -20.96 -0.70
CA VAL A 424 2.35 -19.49 -0.68
C VAL A 424 2.09 -19.07 0.76
N ASN A 425 2.96 -18.24 1.30
CA ASN A 425 2.78 -17.57 2.59
C ASN A 425 3.37 -16.15 2.53
N SER A 426 3.47 -15.44 3.66
CA SER A 426 4.11 -14.13 3.74
C SER A 426 5.44 -14.17 4.49
N TYR A 427 6.32 -13.20 4.23
CA TYR A 427 7.62 -13.14 4.88
C TYR A 427 7.46 -12.99 6.39
N GLY A 428 8.05 -13.93 7.12
CA GLY A 428 7.92 -14.02 8.57
C GLY A 428 6.50 -14.34 9.08
N ASP A 429 5.59 -14.73 8.19
CA ASP A 429 4.17 -14.95 8.47
C ASP A 429 3.54 -13.70 9.11
N LEU A 430 3.82 -12.52 8.55
CA LEU A 430 3.48 -11.22 9.13
C LEU A 430 2.35 -10.48 8.42
N THR A 431 1.97 -10.90 7.22
CA THR A 431 0.92 -10.25 6.42
C THR A 431 -0.06 -11.25 5.85
N SER A 432 -1.28 -10.80 5.59
CA SER A 432 -2.32 -11.48 4.84
C SER A 432 -2.57 -10.70 3.54
N GLY A 433 -3.25 -11.28 2.55
CA GLY A 433 -3.46 -10.57 1.29
C GLY A 433 -3.76 -11.46 0.09
N SER A 434 -4.34 -10.84 -0.94
CA SER A 434 -4.57 -11.49 -2.22
C SER A 434 -3.27 -11.62 -3.01
N PHE A 435 -3.15 -12.64 -3.85
CA PHE A 435 -1.97 -12.84 -4.68
C PHE A 435 -2.35 -13.52 -6.00
N THR A 436 -1.43 -13.50 -6.97
CA THR A 436 -1.52 -14.32 -8.19
C THR A 436 -0.34 -15.26 -8.26
N VAL A 437 -0.60 -16.57 -8.28
CA VAL A 437 0.43 -17.60 -8.49
C VAL A 437 0.40 -18.08 -9.95
N SER A 438 1.57 -18.23 -10.56
CA SER A 438 1.70 -18.68 -11.95
C SER A 438 2.83 -19.69 -12.13
N VAL A 439 2.65 -20.63 -13.05
CA VAL A 439 3.66 -21.63 -13.42
C VAL A 439 3.83 -21.61 -14.94
N GLN A 440 5.04 -21.34 -15.43
CA GLN A 440 5.36 -21.33 -16.86
C GLN A 440 6.36 -22.43 -17.20
N ALA A 441 6.23 -23.06 -18.37
CA ALA A 441 7.12 -24.11 -18.84
C ALA A 441 7.85 -23.69 -20.12
N GLY A 442 9.02 -24.29 -20.35
CA GLY A 442 9.81 -24.00 -21.55
C GLY A 442 10.57 -22.67 -21.44
N VAL A 443 10.88 -22.29 -20.21
CA VAL A 443 11.83 -21.21 -19.91
C VAL A 443 13.21 -21.87 -19.84
N SER A 444 14.13 -21.51 -20.72
CA SER A 444 15.53 -21.91 -20.56
C SER A 444 16.15 -21.02 -19.49
N VAL A 445 16.66 -21.59 -18.41
CA VAL A 445 17.35 -20.82 -17.36
C VAL A 445 18.76 -21.36 -17.17
N SER A 446 19.76 -20.48 -17.09
CA SER A 446 21.14 -20.89 -16.80
C SER A 446 21.37 -21.24 -15.33
N THR A 447 22.59 -21.64 -15.03
CA THR A 447 23.05 -21.92 -13.68
C THR A 447 23.52 -20.63 -12.99
N PRO A 448 23.74 -20.64 -11.66
CA PRO A 448 24.49 -19.57 -11.02
C PRO A 448 25.97 -19.59 -11.47
N GLY A 449 26.33 -18.73 -12.43
CA GLY A 449 27.66 -18.46 -12.98
C GLY A 449 27.61 -17.96 -14.43
N ASP A 450 28.71 -17.42 -14.95
CA ASP A 450 28.80 -16.90 -16.33
C ASP A 450 28.49 -17.98 -17.38
N ASP A 451 27.32 -17.90 -18.00
CA ASP A 451 26.77 -18.89 -18.91
C ASP A 451 26.61 -18.37 -20.35
N VAL A 452 26.49 -19.31 -21.29
CA VAL A 452 26.22 -19.00 -22.70
C VAL A 452 24.94 -19.71 -23.12
N MET A 453 23.90 -18.92 -23.36
CA MET A 453 22.59 -19.41 -23.75
C MET A 453 22.30 -19.12 -25.22
N VAL A 454 21.63 -20.08 -25.87
CA VAL A 454 21.08 -19.90 -27.22
C VAL A 454 19.63 -20.34 -27.23
N SER A 455 18.76 -19.53 -27.82
CA SER A 455 17.33 -19.84 -27.85
C SER A 455 17.01 -21.11 -28.64
N PRO A 456 16.02 -21.91 -28.19
CA PRO A 456 15.60 -23.11 -28.91
C PRO A 456 14.86 -22.78 -30.21
N ALA A 457 14.83 -23.75 -31.13
CA ALA A 457 14.11 -23.61 -32.40
C ALA A 457 12.60 -23.42 -32.14
N GLY A 458 12.12 -22.17 -32.26
CA GLY A 458 10.74 -21.79 -31.98
C GLY A 458 10.57 -20.52 -31.15
N GLY A 459 11.65 -19.95 -30.62
CA GLY A 459 11.59 -18.86 -29.64
C GLY A 459 11.33 -19.38 -28.23
N GLY A 460 11.02 -18.48 -27.29
CA GLY A 460 10.78 -18.82 -25.88
C GLY A 460 11.34 -17.79 -24.91
N THR A 461 11.32 -18.12 -23.63
CA THR A 461 11.89 -17.29 -22.56
C THR A 461 13.27 -17.83 -22.17
N LEU A 462 14.27 -16.95 -22.12
CA LEU A 462 15.64 -17.23 -21.66
C LEU A 462 15.93 -16.34 -20.46
N MET A 463 16.42 -16.92 -19.37
CA MET A 463 16.87 -16.20 -18.17
C MET A 463 18.32 -16.57 -17.87
N GLY A 464 19.21 -15.58 -17.81
CA GLY A 464 20.63 -15.73 -17.50
C GLY A 464 20.85 -16.25 -16.08
N GLY A 465 20.17 -15.66 -15.12
CA GLY A 465 20.37 -16.00 -13.71
C GLY A 465 21.53 -15.18 -13.13
N ALA A 466 22.18 -15.67 -12.10
CA ALA A 466 23.32 -14.95 -11.52
C ALA A 466 24.60 -15.27 -12.29
N GLY A 467 25.43 -14.28 -12.60
CA GLY A 467 26.64 -14.42 -13.43
C GLY A 467 26.64 -13.42 -14.58
N ASN A 468 27.79 -13.24 -15.23
CA ASN A 468 27.87 -12.41 -16.44
C ASN A 468 27.58 -13.29 -17.66
N ASP A 469 26.33 -13.28 -18.11
CA ASP A 469 25.81 -14.20 -19.10
C ASP A 469 25.89 -13.66 -20.52
N THR A 470 25.95 -14.57 -21.48
CA THR A 470 25.78 -14.26 -22.90
C THR A 470 24.55 -14.97 -23.42
N ILE A 471 23.49 -14.21 -23.69
CA ILE A 471 22.21 -14.71 -24.15
C ILE A 471 22.04 -14.36 -25.64
N THR A 472 21.81 -15.36 -26.48
CA THR A 472 21.62 -15.15 -27.93
C THR A 472 20.32 -15.79 -28.42
N ALA A 473 19.39 -14.98 -28.90
CA ALA A 473 18.31 -15.47 -29.74
C ALA A 473 18.83 -15.74 -31.16
N ASP A 474 18.53 -16.91 -31.73
CA ASP A 474 18.95 -17.24 -33.09
C ASP A 474 18.35 -16.20 -34.07
N SER A 475 19.23 -15.50 -34.80
CA SER A 475 18.88 -14.46 -35.80
C SER A 475 17.93 -14.90 -36.92
N SER A 476 17.69 -16.21 -37.09
CA SER A 476 16.71 -16.76 -38.04
C SER A 476 15.31 -16.94 -37.44
N LEU A 477 15.16 -16.71 -36.13
CA LEU A 477 13.87 -16.75 -35.46
C LEU A 477 13.07 -15.50 -35.80
N THR A 478 11.87 -15.74 -36.33
CA THR A 478 10.84 -14.72 -36.53
C THR A 478 9.76 -14.77 -35.45
N ALA A 479 9.86 -15.74 -34.53
CA ALA A 479 8.97 -15.89 -33.39
C ALA A 479 9.40 -14.94 -32.28
N GLN A 480 8.46 -14.60 -31.39
CA GLN A 480 8.77 -13.74 -30.26
C GLN A 480 9.71 -14.43 -29.26
N THR A 481 10.68 -13.68 -28.71
CA THR A 481 11.52 -14.15 -27.61
C THR A 481 11.46 -13.21 -26.42
N TYR A 482 11.62 -13.78 -25.22
CA TYR A 482 11.69 -13.06 -23.96
C TYR A 482 13.06 -13.33 -23.36
N LEU A 483 13.93 -12.34 -23.30
CA LEU A 483 15.31 -12.49 -22.85
C LEU A 483 15.49 -11.69 -21.55
N ARG A 484 16.03 -12.32 -20.52
CA ARG A 484 16.32 -11.72 -19.23
C ARG A 484 17.77 -11.99 -18.85
N GLY A 485 18.56 -10.95 -18.61
CA GLY A 485 19.94 -11.08 -18.13
C GLY A 485 19.96 -11.62 -16.70
N GLU A 486 19.23 -10.92 -15.83
CA GLU A 486 19.15 -11.21 -14.38
C GLU A 486 20.33 -10.56 -13.62
N ASP A 487 21.20 -11.31 -12.96
CA ASP A 487 22.15 -10.76 -11.97
C ASP A 487 23.60 -10.84 -12.49
N GLY A 488 24.12 -9.81 -13.14
CA GLY A 488 25.51 -9.71 -13.60
C GLY A 488 25.67 -8.74 -14.77
N ASP A 489 26.90 -8.50 -15.24
CA ASP A 489 27.12 -7.68 -16.44
C ASP A 489 26.88 -8.55 -17.69
N ASP A 490 25.67 -8.50 -18.25
CA ASP A 490 25.22 -9.42 -19.29
C ASP A 490 25.41 -8.89 -20.71
N VAL A 491 25.46 -9.82 -21.67
CA VAL A 491 25.45 -9.52 -23.10
C VAL A 491 24.28 -10.24 -23.76
N ILE A 492 23.30 -9.47 -24.25
CA ILE A 492 22.05 -10.02 -24.78
C ILE A 492 21.87 -9.63 -26.25
N TYR A 493 21.68 -10.63 -27.11
CA TYR A 493 21.41 -10.48 -28.53
C TYR A 493 20.02 -11.02 -28.88
N GLY A 494 19.14 -10.14 -29.37
CA GLY A 494 17.83 -10.46 -29.94
C GLY A 494 17.90 -11.15 -31.31
N GLY A 495 16.76 -11.67 -31.74
CA GLY A 495 16.56 -12.38 -33.00
C GLY A 495 16.11 -11.45 -34.12
N SER A 496 15.34 -11.98 -35.08
CA SER A 496 14.70 -11.19 -36.14
C SER A 496 13.19 -11.01 -35.96
N GLY A 497 12.67 -11.55 -34.85
CA GLY A 497 11.27 -11.50 -34.44
C GLY A 497 10.98 -10.25 -33.64
N PHE A 498 9.85 -10.22 -32.93
CA PHE A 498 9.66 -9.23 -31.87
C PHE A 498 10.33 -9.76 -30.60
N ASP A 499 11.25 -9.01 -30.01
CA ASP A 499 11.94 -9.42 -28.81
C ASP A 499 11.61 -8.50 -27.63
N ASP A 500 11.42 -9.11 -26.47
CA ASP A 500 11.23 -8.45 -25.18
C ASP A 500 12.46 -8.76 -24.33
N ILE A 501 13.36 -7.78 -24.17
CA ILE A 501 14.67 -7.94 -23.55
C ILE A 501 14.79 -7.05 -22.32
N ASN A 502 15.21 -7.62 -21.20
CA ASN A 502 15.56 -6.89 -19.98
C ASN A 502 16.92 -7.36 -19.46
N GLY A 503 17.90 -6.47 -19.27
CA GLY A 503 19.20 -6.83 -18.68
C GLY A 503 19.10 -7.13 -17.19
N ASN A 504 18.15 -6.49 -16.50
CA ASN A 504 17.96 -6.55 -15.04
C ASN A 504 19.10 -5.89 -14.25
N LYS A 505 20.14 -6.57 -13.74
CA LYS A 505 21.10 -5.97 -12.79
C LYS A 505 22.54 -6.21 -13.25
N GLY A 506 23.25 -5.12 -13.49
CA GLY A 506 24.64 -5.11 -13.92
C GLY A 506 24.83 -4.07 -15.01
N ASN A 507 26.03 -3.97 -15.57
CA ASN A 507 26.27 -3.11 -16.72
C ASN A 507 26.05 -3.92 -17.98
N ASP A 508 24.81 -3.92 -18.46
CA ASP A 508 24.38 -4.82 -19.51
C ASP A 508 24.67 -4.23 -20.89
N THR A 509 24.88 -5.10 -21.87
CA THR A 509 24.96 -4.74 -23.29
C THR A 509 23.86 -5.43 -24.06
N ILE A 510 22.92 -4.66 -24.61
CA ILE A 510 21.72 -5.20 -25.27
C ILE A 510 21.67 -4.78 -26.73
N ASP A 511 21.62 -5.77 -27.63
CA ASP A 511 21.37 -5.57 -29.05
C ASP A 511 20.08 -6.31 -29.43
N GLY A 512 19.04 -5.57 -29.83
CA GLY A 512 17.75 -6.13 -30.24
C GLY A 512 17.81 -7.02 -31.49
N GLY A 513 18.93 -7.05 -32.21
CA GLY A 513 19.12 -7.94 -33.35
C GLY A 513 18.52 -7.41 -34.67
N PRO A 514 18.57 -8.22 -35.74
CA PRO A 514 18.17 -7.80 -37.08
C PRO A 514 16.64 -7.75 -37.27
N GLY A 515 16.05 -6.59 -36.97
CA GLY A 515 14.65 -6.29 -37.22
C GLY A 515 13.71 -6.91 -36.17
N GLY A 516 12.49 -6.39 -36.12
CA GLY A 516 11.65 -6.54 -34.94
C GLY A 516 11.10 -5.18 -34.53
N ASN A 517 10.08 -5.16 -33.69
CA ASN A 517 9.61 -3.93 -33.04
C ASN A 517 9.88 -4.09 -31.54
N ASP A 518 11.14 -4.17 -31.16
CA ASP A 518 11.55 -4.77 -29.89
C ASP A 518 11.31 -3.85 -28.69
N TRP A 519 11.20 -4.47 -27.52
CA TRP A 519 11.20 -3.80 -26.22
C TRP A 519 12.52 -4.11 -25.53
N LEU A 520 13.32 -3.08 -25.28
CA LEU A 520 14.63 -3.21 -24.65
C LEU A 520 14.66 -2.37 -23.37
N VAL A 521 14.99 -3.01 -22.26
CA VAL A 521 15.20 -2.38 -20.95
C VAL A 521 16.60 -2.77 -20.48
N GLY A 522 17.46 -1.78 -20.21
CA GLY A 522 18.81 -2.01 -19.68
C GLY A 522 18.74 -2.64 -18.29
N GLY A 523 18.23 -1.87 -17.33
CA GLY A 523 18.01 -2.36 -15.97
C GLY A 523 18.68 -1.45 -14.95
N GLN A 524 19.43 -2.03 -14.00
CA GLN A 524 20.23 -1.36 -13.00
C GLN A 524 21.70 -1.40 -13.38
N GLY A 525 22.25 -0.27 -13.79
CA GLY A 525 23.68 -0.14 -14.03
C GLY A 525 23.97 0.91 -15.09
N ASP A 526 25.20 0.89 -15.62
CA ASP A 526 25.61 1.69 -16.76
C ASP A 526 25.46 0.84 -18.05
N ASP A 527 24.24 0.78 -18.58
CA ASP A 527 23.88 -0.10 -19.71
C ASP A 527 24.19 0.51 -21.10
N LEU A 528 24.43 -0.36 -22.09
CA LEU A 528 24.73 -0.01 -23.49
C LEU A 528 23.68 -0.50 -24.50
#